data_AF-A0A955E4R8-F1
#
_entry.id   AF-A0A955E4R8-F1
#
_cell.length_a   1.000
_cell.length_b   1.000
_cell.length_c   1.000
_cell.angle_alpha   90.00
_cell.angle_beta   90.00
_cell.angle_gamma   90.00
#
_symmetry.space_group_name_H-M   'P 1'
#
loop_
_entity.id
_entity.type
_entity.pdbx_description
1 polymer ?
#
loop_
_entity_poly.entity_id
_entity_poly.type
_entity_poly.pdbx_seq_one_letter_code
_entity_poly.pdbx_strand_id
1 'polypeptide(L)'
;MTATSASPAIEWLDTNESASIERLLEWLRMPSVGTDPAHNEDTARAAQWAAEHLSASGFAVELKPTGTKAKPGHPIVLAHCDGAEDYNGPHVLFYGHYDVQPAD
;
A
#
# COMPACT_ATOMS: atom_id res chain seq x y z
N MET A 1 -3.34 16.97 -26.46
CA MET A 1 -3.36 16.45 -25.08
C MET A 1 -3.58 17.63 -24.15
N THR A 2 -4.81 17.84 -23.69
CA THR A 2 -5.09 18.81 -22.62
C THR A 2 -4.62 18.18 -21.32
N ALA A 3 -3.64 18.79 -20.66
CA ALA A 3 -3.25 18.39 -19.31
C ALA A 3 -4.48 18.49 -18.41
N THR A 4 -4.93 17.35 -17.88
CA THR A 4 -5.91 17.33 -16.79
C THR A 4 -5.30 18.14 -15.66
N SER A 5 -5.93 19.25 -15.27
CA SER A 5 -5.40 20.01 -14.14
C SER A 5 -5.45 19.10 -12.91
N ALA A 6 -4.37 19.05 -12.13
CA ALA A 6 -4.34 18.29 -10.88
C ALA A 6 -5.36 18.82 -9.84
N SER A 7 -6.05 19.92 -10.15
CA SER A 7 -6.95 20.65 -9.27
C SER A 7 -8.03 19.79 -8.61
N PRO A 8 -8.75 18.88 -9.30
CA PRO A 8 -9.77 18.06 -8.64
C PRO A 8 -9.20 17.05 -7.65
N ALA A 9 -8.00 16.52 -7.92
CA ALA A 9 -7.33 15.60 -7.00
C ALA A 9 -6.86 16.32 -5.74
N ILE A 10 -6.31 17.54 -5.89
CA ILE A 10 -5.88 18.38 -4.76
C ILE A 10 -7.09 18.79 -3.91
N GLU A 11 -8.18 19.25 -4.54
CA GLU A 11 -9.41 19.63 -3.83
C GLU A 11 -10.03 18.44 -3.06
N TRP A 12 -9.98 17.24 -3.64
CA TRP A 12 -10.39 16.02 -2.95
C TRP A 12 -9.50 15.75 -1.72
N LEU A 13 -8.18 15.91 -1.83
CA LEU A 13 -7.27 15.71 -0.71
C LEU A 13 -7.56 16.70 0.42
N ASP A 14 -7.75 17.99 0.10
CA ASP A 14 -8.08 19.03 1.09
C ASP A 14 -9.40 18.70 1.80
N THR A 15 -10.41 18.26 1.05
CA THR A 15 -11.72 17.91 1.62
C THR A 15 -11.70 16.64 2.48
N ASN A 16 -10.76 15.73 2.22
CA ASN A 16 -10.69 14.41 2.85
C ASN A 16 -9.46 14.24 3.76
N GLU A 17 -8.81 15.33 4.17
CA GLU A 17 -7.58 15.29 4.95
C GLU A 17 -7.78 14.49 6.24
N SER A 18 -8.79 14.82 7.05
CA SER A 18 -9.02 14.14 8.33
C SER A 18 -9.27 12.64 8.17
N ALA A 19 -10.02 12.24 7.13
CA ALA A 19 -10.27 10.83 6.84
C ALA A 19 -9.01 10.10 6.34
N SER A 20 -8.13 10.81 5.63
CA SER A 20 -6.85 10.27 5.17
C SER A 20 -5.85 10.11 6.32
N ILE A 21 -5.82 11.06 7.25
CA ILE A 21 -5.03 10.96 8.48
C ILE A 21 -5.52 9.78 9.33
N GLU A 22 -6.83 9.65 9.55
CA GLU A 22 -7.33 8.52 10.36
C GLU A 22 -6.97 7.17 9.73
N ARG A 23 -7.09 7.06 8.41
CA ARG A 23 -6.68 5.85 7.67
C ARG A 23 -5.19 5.54 7.82
N LEU A 24 -4.33 6.56 7.83
CA LEU A 24 -2.90 6.38 8.12
C LEU A 24 -2.69 5.91 9.57
N LEU A 25 -3.40 6.50 10.53
CA LEU A 25 -3.32 6.11 11.94
C LEU A 25 -3.80 4.68 12.17
N GLU A 26 -4.84 4.22 11.47
CA GLU A 26 -5.27 2.81 11.47
C GLU A 26 -4.14 1.88 11.04
N TRP A 27 -3.41 2.24 9.98
CA TRP A 27 -2.27 1.45 9.52
C TRP A 27 -1.12 1.45 10.54
N LEU A 28 -0.78 2.63 11.08
CA LEU A 28 0.30 2.82 12.06
C LEU A 28 0.03 2.14 13.42
N ARG A 29 -1.23 1.87 13.76
CA ARG A 29 -1.59 1.12 14.98
C ARG A 29 -1.20 -0.36 14.90
N MET A 30 -0.89 -0.90 13.71
CA MET A 30 -0.33 -2.24 13.56
C MET A 30 1.19 -2.18 13.78
N PRO A 31 1.74 -2.84 14.80
CA PRO A 31 3.18 -2.83 15.07
C PRO A 31 3.89 -3.81 14.12
N SER A 32 3.98 -3.46 12.84
CA SER A 32 4.61 -4.29 11.80
C SER A 32 6.14 -4.29 11.89
N VAL A 33 6.70 -4.65 13.05
CA VAL A 33 8.15 -4.65 13.28
C VAL A 33 8.79 -5.80 12.50
N GLY A 34 9.42 -5.50 11.36
CA GLY A 34 9.90 -6.52 10.41
C GLY A 34 11.12 -7.31 10.89
N THR A 35 11.82 -6.81 11.91
CA THR A 35 13.01 -7.46 12.49
C THR A 35 12.70 -8.39 13.65
N ASP A 36 11.48 -8.34 14.20
CA ASP A 36 11.06 -9.13 15.36
C ASP A 36 10.03 -10.20 14.96
N PRO A 37 10.36 -11.50 15.06
CA PRO A 37 9.44 -12.58 14.79
C PRO A 37 8.15 -12.56 15.61
N ALA A 38 8.13 -11.92 16.79
CA ALA A 38 6.93 -11.75 17.61
C ALA A 38 5.85 -10.91 16.90
N HIS A 39 6.27 -10.06 15.96
CA HIS A 39 5.41 -9.19 15.17
C HIS A 39 5.11 -9.73 13.76
N ASN A 40 5.46 -10.99 13.45
CA ASN A 40 5.20 -11.57 12.13
C ASN A 40 3.72 -11.50 11.71
N GLU A 41 2.80 -11.74 12.65
CA GLU A 41 1.37 -11.65 12.39
C GLU A 41 0.92 -10.21 12.16
N ASP A 42 1.45 -9.25 12.92
CA ASP A 42 1.17 -7.82 12.71
C ASP A 42 1.70 -7.32 11.38
N THR A 43 2.90 -7.74 10.98
CA THR A 43 3.49 -7.44 9.67
C THR A 43 2.67 -8.07 8.54
N ALA A 44 2.14 -9.29 8.72
CA ALA A 44 1.21 -9.89 7.77
C ALA A 44 -0.12 -9.12 7.68
N ARG A 45 -0.64 -8.64 8.82
CA ARG A 45 -1.85 -7.79 8.86
C ARG A 45 -1.63 -6.45 8.17
N ALA A 46 -0.47 -5.82 8.35
CA ALA A 46 -0.12 -4.59 7.65
C ALA A 46 -0.05 -4.79 6.12
N ALA A 47 0.48 -5.92 5.65
CA ALA A 47 0.48 -6.28 4.24
C ALA A 47 -0.94 -6.48 3.70
N GLN A 48 -1.78 -7.20 4.44
CA GLN A 48 -3.17 -7.44 4.09
C GLN A 48 -3.99 -6.15 4.04
N TRP A 49 -3.80 -5.26 5.01
CA TRP A 49 -4.44 -3.95 5.04
C TRP A 49 -4.08 -3.10 3.81
N ALA A 50 -2.79 -3.06 3.44
CA ALA A 50 -2.35 -2.37 2.25
C ALA A 50 -2.96 -2.97 0.97
N ALA A 51 -3.05 -4.30 0.91
CA ALA A 51 -3.66 -5.00 -0.22
C ALA A 51 -5.16 -4.68 -0.34
N GLU A 52 -5.90 -4.68 0.77
CA GLU A 52 -7.31 -4.32 0.81
C GLU A 52 -7.54 -2.85 0.41
N HIS A 53 -6.68 -1.94 0.90
CA HIS A 53 -6.80 -0.53 0.56
C HIS A 53 -6.54 -0.25 -0.93
N LEU A 54 -5.53 -0.89 -1.52
CA LEU A 54 -5.25 -0.81 -2.95
C LEU A 54 -6.37 -1.43 -3.79
N SER A 55 -6.91 -2.57 -3.36
CA SER A 55 -8.03 -3.23 -4.04
C SER A 55 -9.30 -2.36 -4.01
N ALA A 56 -9.63 -1.77 -2.86
CA ALA A 56 -10.74 -0.84 -2.72
C ALA A 56 -10.56 0.44 -3.55
N SER A 57 -9.31 0.79 -3.88
CA SER A 57 -8.96 1.92 -4.75
C SER A 57 -9.00 1.57 -6.25
N GLY A 58 -9.37 0.33 -6.61
CA GLY A 58 -9.54 -0.10 -8.00
C GLY A 58 -8.33 -0.80 -8.64
N PHE A 59 -7.30 -1.14 -7.86
CA PHE A 59 -6.16 -1.90 -8.36
C PHE A 59 -6.45 -3.41 -8.36
N ALA A 60 -5.86 -4.13 -9.32
CA ALA A 60 -5.72 -5.58 -9.25
C ALA A 60 -4.54 -5.90 -8.29
N VAL A 61 -4.81 -6.64 -7.22
CA VAL A 61 -3.85 -6.84 -6.12
C VAL A 61 -3.58 -8.32 -5.88
N GLU A 62 -2.31 -8.64 -5.63
CA GLU A 62 -1.86 -9.96 -5.21
C GLU A 62 -0.85 -9.86 -4.06
N LEU A 63 -1.03 -10.66 -3.02
CA LEU A 63 0.01 -10.93 -2.02
C LEU A 63 0.93 -12.02 -2.54
N LYS A 64 2.16 -11.67 -2.89
CA LYS A 64 3.18 -12.60 -3.39
C LYS A 64 4.02 -13.13 -2.23
N PRO A 65 3.98 -14.44 -1.92
CA PRO A 65 4.82 -15.02 -0.88
C PRO A 65 6.30 -14.81 -1.15
N THR A 66 7.09 -14.61 -0.10
CA THR A 66 8.55 -14.48 -0.19
C THR A 66 9.25 -15.45 0.77
N GLY A 67 10.56 -15.55 0.65
CA GLY A 67 11.38 -16.45 1.45
C GLY A 67 11.29 -17.90 0.96
N THR A 68 11.57 -18.83 1.87
CA THR A 68 11.59 -20.27 1.59
C THR A 68 10.60 -21.00 2.50
N LYS A 69 10.29 -22.27 2.20
CA LYS A 69 9.45 -23.09 3.10
C LYS A 69 10.01 -23.19 4.52
N ALA A 70 11.34 -23.23 4.67
CA ALA A 70 12.01 -23.32 5.96
C ALA A 70 12.16 -21.97 6.67
N LYS A 71 12.08 -20.86 5.92
CA LYS A 71 12.20 -19.50 6.42
C LYS A 71 11.26 -18.60 5.60
N PRO A 72 9.95 -18.59 5.91
CA PRO A 72 9.01 -17.74 5.20
C PRO A 72 9.37 -16.27 5.44
N GLY A 73 9.24 -15.45 4.40
CA GLY A 73 9.38 -14.00 4.49
C GLY A 73 8.03 -13.29 4.50
N HIS A 74 8.05 -11.98 4.69
CA HIS A 74 6.85 -11.15 4.58
C HIS A 74 6.45 -10.98 3.10
N PRO A 75 5.15 -11.09 2.75
CA PRO A 75 4.70 -11.09 1.36
C PRO A 75 4.93 -9.73 0.69
N ILE A 76 5.15 -9.71 -0.61
CA ILE A 76 5.09 -8.45 -1.38
C ILE A 76 3.63 -8.16 -1.71
N VAL A 77 3.18 -6.93 -1.46
CA VAL A 77 1.90 -6.43 -1.98
C VAL A 77 2.16 -5.94 -3.41
N LEU A 78 1.73 -6.71 -4.40
CA LEU A 78 1.83 -6.33 -5.82
C LEU A 78 0.48 -5.80 -6.28
N ALA A 79 0.43 -4.56 -6.74
CA ALA A 79 -0.77 -3.94 -7.27
C ALA A 79 -0.53 -3.40 -8.68
N HIS A 80 -1.50 -3.60 -9.58
CA HIS A 80 -1.44 -3.12 -10.96
C HIS A 80 -2.74 -2.42 -11.35
N CYS A 81 -2.62 -1.36 -12.14
CA CYS A 81 -3.73 -0.68 -12.79
C CYS A 81 -3.32 -0.45 -14.25
N ASP A 82 -4.06 -1.04 -15.19
CA ASP A 82 -3.76 -0.98 -16.62
C ASP A 82 -4.05 0.41 -17.23
N GLY A 83 -4.66 1.31 -16.46
CA GLY A 83 -5.14 2.59 -16.97
C GLY A 83 -6.39 2.44 -17.86
N ALA A 84 -6.74 3.52 -18.56
CA ALA A 84 -7.78 3.46 -19.59
C ALA A 84 -7.26 2.72 -20.84
N GLU A 85 -8.14 2.07 -21.62
CA GLU A 85 -7.75 1.33 -22.82
C GLU A 85 -6.96 2.17 -23.85
N ASP A 86 -7.18 3.48 -23.88
CA ASP A 86 -6.52 4.43 -24.78
C ASP A 86 -5.32 5.16 -24.15
N TYR A 87 -4.92 4.77 -22.93
CA TYR A 87 -3.76 5.35 -22.26
C TYR A 87 -2.46 4.96 -22.97
N ASN A 88 -1.69 5.97 -23.41
CA ASN A 88 -0.38 5.76 -24.06
C ASN A 88 0.82 6.35 -23.29
N GLY A 89 0.58 6.78 -22.04
CA GLY A 89 1.60 7.39 -21.21
C GLY A 89 2.59 6.37 -20.60
N PRO A 90 3.56 6.85 -19.80
CA PRO A 90 4.51 5.96 -19.14
C PRO A 90 3.85 5.13 -18.04
N HIS A 91 4.27 3.87 -17.91
CA HIS A 91 3.98 3.06 -16.72
C HIS A 91 4.90 3.48 -15.57
N VAL A 92 4.33 3.83 -14.42
CA VAL A 92 5.06 4.28 -13.24
C VAL A 92 5.01 3.21 -12.15
N LEU A 93 6.17 2.88 -11.57
CA LEU A 93 6.27 1.98 -10.43
C LEU A 93 6.46 2.79 -9.14
N PHE A 94 5.57 2.56 -8.18
CA PHE A 94 5.73 3.02 -6.80
C PHE A 94 6.27 1.87 -5.95
N TYR A 95 7.36 2.12 -5.23
CA TYR A 95 7.96 1.16 -4.29
C TYR A 95 7.91 1.74 -2.88
N GLY A 96 7.51 0.92 -1.92
CA GLY A 96 7.48 1.24 -0.50
C GLY A 96 7.55 -0.02 0.34
N HIS A 97 7.60 0.15 1.65
CA HIS A 97 7.61 -0.93 2.62
C HIS A 97 6.53 -0.68 3.68
N TYR A 98 6.04 -1.75 4.30
CA TYR A 98 4.98 -1.70 5.31
C TYR A 98 5.45 -2.21 6.67
N ASP A 99 6.67 -2.75 6.75
CA ASP A 99 7.36 -3.02 7.99
C ASP A 99 8.05 -1.77 8.54
N VAL A 100 8.22 -1.73 9.85
CA VAL A 100 8.84 -0.64 10.59
C VAL A 100 9.96 -1.14 11.49
N GLN A 101 10.76 -0.20 11.99
CA GLN A 101 11.72 -0.48 13.05
C GLN A 101 11.00 -0.58 14.41
N PRO A 102 11.62 -1.23 15.40
CA PRO A 102 11.21 -1.11 16.80
C PRO A 102 11.17 0.36 17.24
N ALA A 103 10.30 0.68 18.21
CA ALA A 103 10.08 2.05 18.68
C ALA A 103 11.01 2.46 19.84
N ASP A 104 11.90 1.57 20.30
CA ASP A 104 12.86 1.76 21.38
C ASP A 104 14.24 2.27 20.91
#